data_AF-A0A3A4R376-F1
#
_entry.id   AF-A0A3A4R376-F1
#
_cell.length_a   1.000
_cell.length_b   1.000
_cell.length_c   1.000
_cell.angle_alpha   90.00
_cell.angle_beta   90.00
_cell.angle_gamma   90.00
#
_symmetry.space_group_name_H-M   'P 1'
#
loop_
_entity.id
_entity.type
_entity.pdbx_description
1 polymer ?
#
loop_
_entity_poly.entity_id
_entity_poly.type
_entity_poly.pdbx_seq_one_letter_code
_entity_poly.pdbx_strand_id
1 'polypeptide(L)'
;MSKKNFFILLMITLSNTVFSQEPPPARVVTMASFEKEIAITSPMVGIVDYDVVSSLSPEVAGLIKEHFYREGDMVKKGDVLVRLSSDFIEKDIEILQKKSEQIDVSMQKTEKNLKRLDMLFKNDATSEKDYDDEYFLYNELIKQKEELSKEIEKLQ
;
A
#
# COMPACT_ATOMS: atom_id res chain seq x y z
N MET A 1 -9.47 74.33 114.22
CA MET A 1 -9.29 72.96 114.79
C MET A 1 -9.96 71.99 113.81
N SER A 2 -9.34 70.96 113.23
CA SER A 2 -8.13 70.23 113.59
C SER A 2 -7.52 69.50 112.36
N LYS A 3 -6.22 69.76 112.13
CA LYS A 3 -5.10 68.87 111.73
C LYS A 3 -5.32 67.90 110.55
N LYS A 4 -4.68 68.06 109.38
CA LYS A 4 -3.22 68.11 109.05
C LYS A 4 -2.55 66.75 109.28
N ASN A 5 -1.85 66.27 108.25
CA ASN A 5 -1.06 65.03 108.06
C ASN A 5 -1.74 64.13 107.00
N PHE A 6 -1.25 64.02 105.78
CA PHE A 6 -0.15 63.11 105.48
C PHE A 6 0.50 63.48 104.12
N PHE A 7 1.52 64.32 104.24
CA PHE A 7 2.55 64.59 103.25
C PHE A 7 3.40 63.32 103.13
N ILE A 8 3.18 62.50 102.08
CA ILE A 8 4.07 61.44 101.53
C ILE A 8 3.26 60.70 100.45
N LEU A 9 3.32 61.17 99.20
CA LEU A 9 3.26 60.36 97.96
C LEU A 9 3.49 61.23 96.71
N LEU A 10 4.44 62.18 96.76
CA LEU A 10 4.84 63.00 95.61
C LEU A 10 6.31 62.71 95.27
N MET A 11 6.61 61.48 94.84
CA MET A 11 7.92 61.10 94.27
C MET A 11 7.92 59.65 93.74
N ILE A 12 7.10 59.34 92.73
CA ILE A 12 7.25 58.11 91.93
C ILE A 12 7.10 58.48 90.45
N THR A 13 8.27 58.61 89.81
CA THR A 13 8.62 58.19 88.43
C THR A 13 7.79 58.77 87.28
N LEU A 14 8.28 59.77 86.54
CA LEU A 14 9.20 59.64 85.38
C LEU A 14 8.83 58.52 84.37
N SER A 15 8.61 58.97 83.12
CA SER A 15 8.70 58.24 81.84
C SER A 15 7.46 57.45 81.36
N ASN A 16 6.75 58.01 80.37
CA ASN A 16 6.76 57.56 78.96
C ASN A 16 5.52 58.11 78.21
N THR A 17 5.72 59.04 77.29
CA THR A 17 4.76 59.36 76.22
C THR A 17 5.30 58.77 74.92
N VAL A 18 4.65 57.71 74.40
CA VAL A 18 5.02 57.07 73.13
C VAL A 18 4.13 57.62 72.02
N PHE A 19 4.76 58.30 71.05
CA PHE A 19 4.19 58.66 69.75
C PHE A 19 4.35 57.43 68.82
N SER A 20 3.29 56.95 68.19
CA SER A 20 3.37 55.83 67.23
C SER A 20 3.52 56.34 65.80
N GLN A 21 4.61 55.98 65.10
CA GLN A 21 4.77 56.17 63.65
C GLN A 21 4.31 54.90 62.93
N GLU A 22 3.54 55.05 61.86
CA GLU A 22 3.24 53.94 60.95
C GLU A 22 4.54 53.41 60.32
N PRO A 23 4.73 52.07 60.24
CA PRO A 23 5.98 51.50 59.78
C PRO A 23 6.26 51.89 58.32
N PRO A 24 7.52 52.21 57.97
CA PRO A 24 7.86 52.66 56.63
C PRO A 24 7.58 51.55 55.59
N PRO A 25 7.11 51.92 54.39
CA PRO A 25 6.75 50.95 53.36
C PRO A 25 7.93 50.04 53.03
N ALA A 26 7.65 48.73 52.98
CA ALA A 26 8.66 47.72 52.72
C ALA A 26 9.32 47.96 51.35
N ARG A 27 10.66 47.94 51.34
CA ARG A 27 11.43 48.16 50.11
C ARG A 27 11.35 46.91 49.25
N VAL A 28 10.59 46.96 48.16
CA VAL A 28 10.42 45.84 47.22
C VAL A 28 11.20 46.08 45.94
N VAL A 29 11.79 45.02 45.40
CA VAL A 29 12.42 45.02 44.09
C VAL A 29 11.41 44.49 43.09
N THR A 30 11.02 45.30 42.10
CA THR A 30 10.09 44.91 41.03
C THR A 30 10.84 44.59 39.75
N MET A 31 10.39 43.58 39.01
CA MET A 31 10.88 43.26 37.67
C MET A 31 9.71 43.31 36.67
N ALA A 32 9.95 43.82 35.47
CA ALA A 32 8.95 43.85 34.41
C ALA A 32 8.64 42.42 33.93
N SER A 33 7.36 42.07 33.88
CA SER A 33 6.88 40.81 33.30
C SER A 33 7.26 40.76 31.82
N PHE A 34 7.90 39.67 31.39
CA PHE A 34 8.14 39.39 29.98
C PHE A 34 7.48 38.06 29.63
N GLU A 35 6.66 38.07 28.58
CA GLU A 35 6.02 36.88 28.07
C GLU A 35 7.03 36.10 27.22
N LYS A 36 7.26 34.85 27.58
CA LYS A 36 8.10 33.93 26.84
C LYS A 36 7.25 32.70 26.50
N GLU A 37 7.02 32.46 25.21
CA GLU A 37 6.41 31.21 24.78
C GLU A 37 7.36 30.05 25.10
N ILE A 38 6.88 29.13 25.94
CA ILE A 38 7.58 27.90 26.31
C ILE A 38 6.78 26.75 25.73
N ALA A 39 7.40 25.97 24.85
CA ALA A 39 6.78 24.75 24.34
C ALA A 39 6.68 23.72 25.47
N ILE A 40 5.47 23.49 25.97
CA ILE A 40 5.20 22.44 26.96
C ILE A 40 5.12 21.11 26.21
N THR A 41 6.20 20.34 26.24
CA THR A 41 6.21 18.96 25.72
C THR A 41 5.89 17.98 26.84
N SER A 42 4.88 17.14 26.64
CA SER A 42 4.56 16.04 27.56
C SER A 42 5.03 14.71 26.97
N PRO A 43 5.90 13.95 27.64
CA PRO A 43 6.33 12.65 27.14
C PRO A 43 5.16 11.66 27.20
N MET A 44 4.80 11.09 26.05
CA MET A 44 3.83 10.01 25.94
C MET A 44 4.48 8.77 25.32
N VAL A 45 4.03 7.60 25.74
CA VAL A 45 4.42 6.32 25.15
C VAL A 45 3.48 6.03 23.99
N GLY A 46 4.02 5.92 22.78
CA GLY A 46 3.31 5.46 21.59
C GLY A 46 3.80 4.08 21.17
N ILE A 47 2.95 3.33 20.47
CA ILE A 47 3.33 2.11 19.77
C ILE A 47 3.47 2.49 18.30
N VAL A 48 4.57 2.07 17.68
CA VAL A 48 4.79 2.22 16.24
C VAL A 48 4.41 0.91 15.58
N ASP A 49 3.62 1.00 14.51
CA ASP A 49 3.23 -0.14 13.68
C ASP A 49 3.62 0.12 12.22
N TYR A 50 3.55 -0.93 11.39
CA TYR A 50 3.86 -0.85 9.97
C TYR A 50 2.76 -0.11 9.22
N ASP A 51 3.17 0.77 8.30
CA ASP A 51 2.25 1.49 7.41
C ASP A 51 1.51 0.53 6.45
N VAL A 52 2.20 -0.53 6.00
CA VAL A 52 1.64 -1.56 5.11
C VAL A 52 2.15 -2.95 5.50
N VAL A 53 1.22 -3.90 5.63
CA VAL A 53 1.53 -5.33 5.77
C VAL A 53 1.04 -6.05 4.51
N SER A 54 1.91 -6.86 3.89
CA SER A 54 1.58 -7.61 2.68
C SER A 54 1.86 -9.10 2.88
N SER A 55 0.90 -9.95 2.52
CA SER A 55 1.07 -11.40 2.47
C SER A 55 1.61 -11.81 1.10
N LEU A 56 2.64 -12.65 1.08
CA LEU A 56 3.18 -13.22 -0.15
C LEU A 56 2.41 -14.49 -0.53
N SER A 57 1.80 -14.47 -1.72
CA SER A 57 1.17 -15.64 -2.32
C SER A 57 1.50 -15.68 -3.81
N PRO A 58 1.73 -16.87 -4.40
CA PRO A 58 1.89 -16.99 -5.83
C PRO A 58 0.55 -16.77 -6.55
N GLU A 59 0.60 -16.18 -7.74
CA GLU A 59 -0.58 -16.01 -8.59
C GLU A 59 -1.08 -17.34 -9.17
N VAL A 60 -0.14 -18.26 -9.43
CA VAL A 60 -0.42 -19.60 -9.95
C VAL A 60 0.06 -20.67 -8.97
N ALA A 61 -0.66 -21.78 -8.89
CA ALA A 61 -0.25 -22.92 -8.08
C ALA A 61 1.00 -23.57 -8.69
N GLY A 62 2.00 -23.87 -7.86
CA GLY A 62 3.24 -24.48 -8.34
C GLY A 62 4.15 -24.93 -7.20
N LEU A 63 5.11 -25.78 -7.54
CA LEU A 63 6.16 -26.19 -6.62
C LEU A 63 7.26 -25.13 -6.59
N ILE A 64 7.78 -24.84 -5.39
CA ILE A 64 8.91 -23.91 -5.24
C ILE A 64 10.18 -24.61 -5.74
N LYS A 65 10.81 -24.04 -6.78
CA LYS A 65 12.10 -24.51 -7.31
C LYS A 65 13.26 -23.92 -6.53
N GLU A 66 13.23 -22.60 -6.33
CA GLU A 66 14.28 -21.84 -5.66
C GLU A 66 13.69 -20.68 -4.85
N HIS A 67 14.36 -20.28 -3.77
CA HIS A 67 14.07 -19.08 -2.98
C HIS A 67 15.35 -18.24 -2.87
N PHE A 68 15.20 -16.91 -2.86
CA PHE A 68 16.33 -15.96 -2.93
C PHE A 68 16.42 -15.01 -1.73
N TYR A 69 15.74 -15.34 -0.63
CA TYR A 69 15.74 -14.53 0.58
C TYR A 69 16.04 -15.38 1.81
N ARG A 70 16.54 -14.72 2.86
CA ARG A 70 16.60 -15.27 4.21
C ARG A 70 15.63 -14.51 5.11
N GLU A 71 15.21 -15.15 6.19
CA GLU A 71 14.31 -14.53 7.16
C GLU A 71 14.95 -13.25 7.76
N GLY A 72 14.22 -12.14 7.69
CA GLY A 72 14.68 -10.83 8.14
C GLY A 72 15.46 -10.02 7.10
N ASP A 73 15.67 -10.53 5.89
CA ASP A 73 16.30 -9.76 4.81
C ASP A 73 15.40 -8.59 4.36
N MET A 74 16.04 -7.44 4.08
CA MET A 74 15.35 -6.29 3.50
C MET A 74 15.25 -6.45 1.98
N VAL A 75 14.03 -6.46 1.47
CA VAL A 75 13.73 -6.66 0.04
C VAL A 75 13.12 -5.40 -0.56
N LYS A 76 13.35 -5.16 -1.85
CA LYS A 76 12.78 -4.05 -2.60
C LYS A 76 11.62 -4.53 -3.45
N LYS A 77 10.74 -3.59 -3.81
CA LYS A 77 9.66 -3.85 -4.75
C LYS A 77 10.24 -4.33 -6.09
N GLY A 78 9.79 -5.51 -6.53
CA GLY A 78 10.23 -6.13 -7.78
C GLY A 78 11.34 -7.17 -7.61
N ASP A 79 11.89 -7.35 -6.41
CA ASP A 79 12.86 -8.41 -6.17
C ASP A 79 12.20 -9.80 -6.28
N VAL A 80 12.87 -10.71 -6.97
CA VAL A 80 12.40 -12.09 -7.12
C VAL A 80 12.67 -12.83 -5.81
N LEU A 81 11.61 -13.14 -5.06
CA LEU A 81 11.73 -13.85 -3.78
C LEU A 81 11.74 -15.36 -3.96
N VAL A 82 10.91 -15.86 -4.87
CA VAL A 82 10.67 -17.28 -5.11
C VAL A 82 10.54 -17.54 -6.60
N ARG A 83 11.14 -18.63 -7.08
CA ARG A 83 10.94 -19.16 -8.43
C ARG A 83 10.14 -20.46 -8.33
N LEU A 84 8.99 -20.48 -8.98
CA LEU A 84 8.18 -21.68 -9.12
C LEU A 84 8.74 -22.57 -10.23
N SER A 85 8.49 -23.87 -10.15
CA SER A 85 8.73 -24.79 -11.27
C SER A 85 7.73 -24.50 -12.39
N SER A 86 8.25 -24.25 -13.58
CA SER A 86 7.49 -23.99 -14.81
C SER A 86 7.21 -25.25 -15.62
N ASP A 87 7.65 -26.42 -15.19
CA ASP A 87 7.61 -27.65 -16.00
C ASP A 87 6.20 -27.99 -16.52
N PHE A 88 5.16 -27.80 -15.69
CA PHE A 88 3.77 -28.04 -16.10
C PHE A 88 3.27 -26.98 -17.09
N ILE A 89 3.55 -25.71 -16.82
CA ILE A 89 3.13 -24.58 -17.68
C ILE A 89 3.80 -24.71 -19.06
N GLU A 90 5.09 -25.05 -19.09
CA GLU A 90 5.83 -25.28 -20.34
C GLU A 90 5.24 -26.44 -21.15
N LYS A 91 4.82 -27.52 -20.48
CA LYS A 91 4.16 -28.65 -21.13
C LYS A 91 2.78 -28.30 -21.67
N ASP A 92 2.00 -27.51 -20.95
CA ASP A 92 0.69 -27.04 -21.42
C ASP A 92 0.84 -26.12 -22.64
N ILE A 93 1.82 -25.20 -22.62
CA ILE A 93 2.17 -24.37 -23.78
C ILE A 93 2.58 -25.25 -24.98
N GLU A 94 3.42 -26.26 -24.75
CA GLU A 94 3.84 -27.20 -25.81
C GLU A 94 2.63 -27.93 -26.43
N ILE A 95 1.68 -28.40 -25.62
CA ILE A 95 0.46 -29.06 -26.08
C ILE A 95 -0.39 -28.10 -26.93
N LEU A 96 -0.60 -26.87 -26.47
CA LEU A 96 -1.37 -25.87 -27.20
C LEU A 96 -0.70 -25.48 -28.52
N GLN A 97 0.62 -25.34 -28.54
CA GLN A 97 1.38 -25.09 -29.76
C GLN A 97 1.23 -26.23 -30.77
N LYS A 98 1.28 -27.49 -30.31
CA LYS A 98 1.06 -28.66 -31.17
C LYS A 98 -0.36 -28.70 -31.73
N LYS A 99 -1.35 -28.30 -30.94
CA LYS A 99 -2.75 -28.17 -31.40
C LYS A 99 -2.89 -27.05 -32.43
N SER A 100 -2.20 -25.92 -32.25
CA SER A 100 -2.16 -24.84 -33.26
C SER A 100 -1.53 -25.31 -34.57
N GLU A 101 -0.44 -26.09 -34.51
CA GLU A 101 0.22 -26.66 -35.69
C GLU A 101 -0.71 -27.61 -36.46
N GLN A 102 -1.52 -28.42 -35.76
CA GLN A 102 -2.54 -29.27 -36.39
C GLN A 102 -3.64 -28.47 -37.09
N ILE A 103 -4.09 -27.38 -36.49
CA ILE A 103 -5.06 -26.45 -37.11
C ILE A 103 -4.43 -25.80 -38.34
N ASP A 104 -3.17 -25.39 -38.28
CA ASP A 104 -2.46 -24.80 -39.43
C ASP A 104 -2.38 -25.74 -40.63
N VAL A 105 -2.08 -27.01 -40.41
CA VAL A 105 -2.09 -28.03 -41.48
C VAL A 105 -3.50 -28.18 -42.06
N SER A 106 -4.52 -28.18 -41.21
CA SER A 106 -5.93 -28.28 -41.64
C SER A 106 -6.35 -27.04 -42.44
N MET A 107 -5.98 -25.85 -41.98
CA MET A 107 -6.21 -24.58 -42.67
C MET A 107 -5.57 -24.57 -44.05
N GLN A 108 -4.31 -25.00 -44.18
CA GLN A 108 -3.63 -25.08 -45.48
C GLN A 108 -4.33 -26.03 -46.46
N LYS A 109 -4.89 -27.13 -45.94
CA LYS A 109 -5.67 -28.08 -46.75
C LYS A 109 -6.98 -27.44 -47.23
N THR A 110 -7.74 -26.85 -46.31
CA THR A 110 -9.01 -26.19 -46.60
C THR A 110 -8.83 -24.97 -47.52
N GLU A 111 -7.78 -24.19 -47.33
CA GLU A 111 -7.44 -23.05 -48.20
C GLU A 111 -7.20 -23.51 -49.65
N LYS A 112 -6.44 -24.59 -49.84
CA LYS A 112 -6.20 -25.17 -51.18
C LYS A 112 -7.49 -25.67 -51.82
N ASN A 113 -8.37 -26.31 -51.04
CA ASN A 113 -9.67 -26.76 -51.51
C ASN A 113 -10.58 -25.59 -51.89
N LEU A 114 -10.68 -24.58 -51.02
CA LEU A 114 -11.45 -23.37 -51.26
C LEU A 114 -10.98 -22.66 -52.53
N LYS A 115 -9.67 -22.53 -52.72
CA LYS A 115 -9.09 -21.95 -53.94
C LYS A 115 -9.43 -22.77 -55.20
N ARG A 116 -9.52 -24.09 -55.09
CA ARG A 116 -9.96 -24.97 -56.18
C ARG A 116 -11.45 -24.80 -56.46
N LEU A 117 -12.29 -24.73 -55.43
CA LEU A 117 -13.72 -24.51 -55.56
C LEU A 117 -14.05 -23.13 -56.11
N ASP A 118 -13.32 -22.08 -55.71
CA ASP A 118 -13.44 -20.72 -56.27
C ASP A 118 -13.23 -20.73 -57.80
N MET A 119 -12.22 -21.45 -58.29
CA MET A 119 -12.00 -21.59 -59.74
C MET A 119 -13.13 -22.36 -60.44
N LEU A 120 -13.69 -23.40 -59.80
CA LEU A 120 -14.79 -24.17 -60.38
C LEU A 120 -16.11 -23.39 -60.34
N PHE A 121 -16.35 -22.62 -59.29
CA PHE A 121 -17.53 -21.77 -59.12
C PHE A 121 -17.58 -20.67 -60.17
N LYS A 122 -16.44 -20.03 -60.44
CA LYS A 122 -16.30 -19.05 -61.54
C LYS A 122 -16.56 -19.62 -62.93
N ASN A 123 -16.45 -20.94 -63.10
CA ASN A 123 -16.70 -21.64 -64.35
C ASN A 123 -18.03 -22.42 -64.33
N ASP A 124 -18.94 -22.10 -63.39
CA ASP A 124 -20.25 -22.76 -63.21
C ASP A 124 -20.17 -24.30 -63.07
N ALA A 125 -19.04 -24.82 -62.58
CA ALA A 125 -18.74 -26.25 -62.51
C ALA A 125 -18.88 -26.84 -61.09
N THR A 126 -19.40 -26.09 -60.13
CA THR A 126 -19.66 -26.53 -58.75
C THR A 126 -20.88 -25.82 -58.16
N SER A 127 -21.40 -26.33 -57.05
CA SER A 127 -22.54 -25.74 -56.34
C SER A 127 -22.09 -24.57 -55.45
N GLU A 128 -22.89 -23.51 -55.37
CA GLU A 128 -22.70 -22.41 -54.42
C GLU A 128 -22.60 -22.94 -52.98
N LYS A 129 -23.42 -23.93 -52.65
CA LYS A 129 -23.39 -24.60 -51.35
C LYS A 129 -22.02 -25.21 -51.01
N ASP A 130 -21.40 -25.90 -51.97
CA ASP A 130 -20.13 -26.58 -51.71
C ASP A 130 -19.00 -25.56 -51.50
N TYR A 131 -19.05 -24.44 -52.23
CA TYR A 131 -18.14 -23.31 -52.04
C TYR A 131 -18.32 -22.65 -50.66
N ASP A 132 -19.57 -22.33 -50.30
CA ASP A 132 -19.90 -21.69 -49.03
C ASP A 132 -19.53 -22.58 -47.83
N ASP A 133 -19.81 -23.88 -47.92
CA ASP A 133 -19.46 -24.84 -46.85
C ASP A 133 -17.94 -24.85 -46.60
N GLU A 134 -17.11 -24.87 -47.65
CA GLU A 134 -15.64 -24.83 -47.51
C GLU A 134 -15.13 -23.44 -47.04
N TYR A 135 -15.80 -22.36 -47.48
CA TYR A 135 -15.49 -20.99 -47.03
C TYR A 135 -15.77 -20.80 -45.54
N PHE A 136 -16.92 -21.27 -45.05
CA PHE A 136 -17.25 -21.21 -43.63
C PHE A 136 -16.32 -22.09 -42.80
N LEU A 137 -15.97 -23.28 -43.30
CA LEU A 137 -14.98 -24.14 -42.64
C LEU A 137 -13.61 -23.46 -42.52
N TYR A 138 -13.14 -22.76 -43.57
CA TYR A 138 -11.87 -22.04 -43.50
C TYR A 138 -11.91 -20.91 -42.45
N ASN A 139 -13.00 -20.15 -42.40
CA ASN A 139 -13.20 -19.10 -41.41
C ASN A 139 -13.30 -19.64 -39.99
N GLU A 140 -13.94 -20.80 -39.80
CA GLU A 140 -13.99 -21.48 -38.52
C GLU A 140 -12.59 -21.84 -38.03
N LEU A 141 -11.75 -22.42 -38.89
CA LEU A 141 -10.37 -22.77 -38.54
C LEU A 141 -9.51 -21.54 -38.19
N ILE A 142 -9.71 -20.41 -38.89
CA ILE A 142 -9.07 -19.13 -38.52
C ILE A 142 -9.48 -18.72 -37.10
N LYS A 143 -10.77 -18.82 -36.77
CA LYS A 143 -11.28 -18.44 -35.45
C LYS A 143 -10.75 -19.34 -34.36
N GLN A 144 -10.73 -20.65 -34.59
CA GLN A 144 -10.13 -21.61 -33.66
C GLN A 144 -8.63 -21.32 -33.44
N LYS A 145 -7.88 -21.00 -34.50
CA LYS A 145 -6.46 -20.60 -34.37
C LYS A 145 -6.31 -19.32 -33.53
N GLU A 146 -7.16 -18.32 -33.76
CA GLU A 146 -7.15 -17.08 -33.00
C GLU A 146 -7.43 -17.34 -31.51
N GLU A 147 -8.40 -18.20 -31.20
CA GLU A 147 -8.71 -18.62 -29.83
C GLU A 147 -7.54 -19.31 -29.14
N LEU A 148 -6.89 -20.27 -29.81
CA LEU A 148 -5.70 -20.93 -29.27
C LEU A 148 -4.55 -19.95 -29.04
N SER A 149 -4.37 -18.96 -29.93
CA SER A 149 -3.32 -17.96 -29.76
C SER A 149 -3.52 -17.10 -28.51
N LYS A 150 -4.78 -16.74 -28.21
CA LYS A 150 -5.14 -16.01 -26.98
C LYS A 150 -5.00 -16.87 -25.74
N GLU A 151 -5.24 -18.18 -25.85
CA GLU A 151 -5.03 -19.12 -24.76
C GLU A 151 -3.54 -19.27 -24.41
N ILE A 152 -2.68 -19.35 -25.43
CA ILE A 152 -1.22 -19.37 -25.24
C ILE A 152 -0.73 -18.06 -24.60
N GLU A 153 -1.21 -16.89 -25.08
CA GLU A 153 -0.82 -15.59 -24.53
C GLU A 153 -1.19 -15.42 -23.05
N LYS A 154 -2.29 -16.04 -22.59
CA LYS A 154 -2.68 -16.02 -21.17
C LYS A 154 -1.77 -16.85 -20.26
N LEU A 155 -1.05 -17.82 -20.83
CA LEU A 155 -0.15 -18.71 -20.09
C LEU A 155 1.31 -18.21 -20.10
N GLN A 156 1.62 -17.17 -20.88
CA GLN A 156 2.93 -16.53 -20.97
C GLN A 156 3.03 -15.33 -20.02
#